data_AF-A0A847L632-F1
#
_entry.id   AF-A0A847L632-F1
#
_cell.length_a   1.000
_cell.length_b   1.000
_cell.length_c   1.000
_cell.angle_alpha   90.00
_cell.angle_beta   90.00
_cell.angle_gamma   90.00
#
_symmetry.space_group_name_H-M   'P 1'
#
loop_
_entity.id
_entity.type
_entity.pdbx_description
1 polymer ?
#
loop_
_entity_poly.entity_id
_entity_poly.type
_entity_poly.pdbx_seq_one_letter_code
_entity_poly.pdbx_strand_id
1 'polypeptide(L)'
;MKSKAIILSIVVFLFNSFLLQTQTTEYPKNNGIVSLIIFGILLLFFVLFYLIPIIDILKSKFESGVDKLIWLAVVIFIPILGLLLYIFIGLKQKVKNKE
;
A
#
# COMPACT_ATOMS: atom_id res chain seq x y z
N MET A 1 -13.44 -9.49 5.32
CA MET A 1 -13.32 -8.07 5.75
C MET A 1 -12.39 -7.91 6.95
N LYS A 2 -12.48 -8.76 7.98
CA LYS A 2 -11.64 -8.69 9.19
C LYS A 2 -10.13 -8.84 8.94
N SER A 3 -9.68 -9.78 8.10
CA SER A 3 -8.23 -9.98 7.88
C SER A 3 -7.53 -8.82 7.16
N LYS A 4 -8.20 -8.13 6.24
CA LYS A 4 -7.61 -7.00 5.50
C LYS A 4 -7.38 -5.77 6.38
N ALA A 5 -8.28 -5.51 7.33
CA ALA A 5 -8.15 -4.43 8.31
C ALA A 5 -7.04 -4.71 9.34
N ILE A 6 -6.83 -5.99 9.66
CA ILE A 6 -5.74 -6.43 10.55
C ILE A 6 -4.39 -6.19 9.89
N ILE A 7 -4.22 -6.56 8.61
CA ILE A 7 -2.97 -6.32 7.86
C ILE A 7 -2.66 -4.83 7.81
N LEU A 8 -3.64 -3.98 7.49
CA LEU A 8 -3.44 -2.53 7.44
C LEU A 8 -3.05 -1.95 8.81
N SER A 9 -3.70 -2.41 9.89
CA SER A 9 -3.39 -1.94 11.26
C SER A 9 -2.00 -2.38 11.72
N ILE A 10 -1.57 -3.59 11.35
CA ILE A 10 -0.23 -4.10 11.63
C ILE A 10 0.81 -3.24 10.89
N VAL A 11 0.59 -2.94 9.61
CA VAL A 11 1.50 -2.09 8.83
C VAL A 11 1.62 -0.69 9.46
N VAL A 12 0.50 -0.07 9.83
CA VAL A 12 0.46 1.25 10.47
C VAL A 12 1.15 1.23 11.84
N PHE A 13 0.92 0.20 12.64
CA PHE A 13 1.54 0.03 13.95
C PHE A 13 3.07 -0.16 13.86
N LEU A 14 3.52 -1.00 12.93
CA LEU A 14 4.95 -1.23 12.68
C LEU A 14 5.63 0.04 12.17
N PHE A 15 4.96 0.79 11.30
CA PHE A 15 5.46 2.08 10.84
C PHE A 15 5.61 3.07 12.01
N ASN A 16 4.56 3.30 12.80
CA ASN A 16 4.63 4.24 13.93
C ASN A 16 5.67 3.84 14.98
N SER A 17 5.84 2.53 15.24
CA SER A 17 6.87 2.03 16.16
C SER A 17 8.28 2.31 15.63
N PHE A 18 8.48 2.21 14.32
CA PHE A 18 9.74 2.58 13.68
C PHE A 18 10.02 4.08 13.76
N LEU A 19 9.00 4.93 13.57
CA LEU A 19 9.14 6.39 13.69
C LEU A 19 9.49 6.84 15.12
N LEU A 20 9.00 6.12 16.13
CA LEU A 20 9.35 6.39 17.53
C LEU A 20 10.79 5.98 17.85
N GLN A 21 11.33 4.97 17.16
CA GLN A 21 12.73 4.54 17.30
C GLN A 21 13.72 5.59 16.80
N THR A 22 13.32 6.49 15.89
CA THR A 22 14.19 7.59 15.44
C THR A 22 14.23 8.77 16.42
N GLN A 23 13.32 8.85 17.39
CA GLN A 23 13.24 9.98 18.33
C GLN A 23 13.87 9.73 19.71
N THR A 24 13.99 8.49 20.18
CA THR A 24 14.30 8.22 21.60
C THR A 24 15.73 7.79 21.92
N THR A 25 16.61 7.63 20.93
CA THR A 25 17.98 7.19 21.20
C THR A 25 18.98 8.33 21.00
N GLU A 26 19.56 8.80 22.10
CA GLU A 26 20.96 9.25 22.08
C GLU A 26 21.78 8.10 21.45
N TYR A 27 22.09 8.22 20.16
CA TYR A 27 22.73 7.12 19.43
C TYR A 27 24.24 7.10 19.71
N PRO A 28 24.82 5.99 20.23
CA PRO A 28 26.23 5.74 20.04
C PRO A 28 26.50 5.54 18.54
N LYS A 29 27.53 6.24 18.05
CA LYS A 29 27.97 6.51 16.66
C LYS A 29 28.07 5.31 15.67
N ASN A 30 27.78 4.07 16.09
CA ASN A 30 27.97 2.82 15.34
C ASN A 30 26.68 2.30 14.63
N ASN A 31 25.48 2.70 15.06
CA ASN A 31 24.25 1.97 14.67
C ASN A 31 23.56 2.48 13.39
N GLY A 32 24.14 3.44 12.67
CA GLY A 32 23.50 4.11 11.53
C GLY A 32 23.16 3.17 10.37
N ILE A 33 24.00 2.17 10.11
CA ILE A 33 23.81 1.23 8.99
C ILE A 33 22.57 0.35 9.21
N VAL A 34 22.34 -0.11 10.44
CA VAL A 34 21.17 -0.95 10.79
C VAL A 34 19.87 -0.16 10.61
N SER A 35 19.85 1.11 11.04
CA SER A 35 18.70 2.00 10.85
C SER A 35 18.39 2.20 9.36
N LEU A 36 19.41 2.43 8.53
CA LEU A 36 19.26 2.58 7.09
C LEU A 36 18.74 1.30 6.41
N ILE A 37 19.20 0.13 6.84
CA ILE A 37 18.71 -1.16 6.31
C ILE A 37 17.24 -1.36 6.65
N ILE A 38 16.84 -1.14 7.90
CA ILE A 38 15.44 -1.28 8.33
C ILE A 38 14.55 -0.29 7.58
N PHE A 39 15.00 0.97 7.44
CA PHE A 39 14.29 1.98 6.67
C PHE A 39 14.13 1.57 5.20
N GLY A 40 15.20 1.05 4.57
CA GLY A 40 15.17 0.57 3.19
C GLY A 40 14.17 -0.57 2.98
N ILE A 41 14.10 -1.51 3.92
CA ILE A 41 13.13 -2.62 3.88
C ILE A 41 11.69 -2.10 4.00
N LEU A 42 11.44 -1.15 4.91
CA LEU A 42 10.12 -0.52 5.06
C LEU A 42 9.70 0.24 3.80
N LEU A 43 10.61 1.00 3.20
CA LEU A 43 10.37 1.72 1.95
C LEU A 43 10.04 0.75 0.81
N LEU A 44 10.83 -0.32 0.68
CA LEU A 44 10.61 -1.35 -0.33
C LEU A 44 9.23 -2.00 -0.14
N PHE A 45 8.87 -2.37 1.10
CA PHE A 45 7.56 -2.93 1.42
C PHE A 45 6.42 -1.98 1.03
N PHE A 46 6.57 -0.68 1.32
CA PHE A 46 5.55 0.32 0.99
C PHE A 46 5.37 0.48 -0.53
N VAL A 47 6.48 0.48 -1.28
CA VAL A 47 6.47 0.55 -2.75
C VAL A 47 5.80 -0.69 -3.35
N LEU A 48 6.15 -1.89 -2.88
CA LEU A 48 5.51 -3.13 -3.33
C LEU A 48 4.01 -3.12 -3.04
N PHE A 49 3.62 -2.69 -1.83
CA PHE A 49 2.22 -2.60 -1.42
C PHE A 49 1.42 -1.66 -2.33
N TYR A 50 2.03 -0.56 -2.77
CA TYR A 50 1.42 0.41 -3.67
C TYR A 50 1.32 -0.07 -5.14
N LEU A 51 2.30 -0.85 -5.60
CA LEU A 51 2.35 -1.40 -6.96
C LEU A 51 1.29 -2.48 -7.20
N ILE A 52 0.93 -3.27 -6.18
CA ILE A 52 -0.03 -4.38 -6.31
C ILE A 52 -1.36 -3.95 -6.97
N PRO A 53 -2.09 -2.92 -6.46
CA PRO A 53 -3.35 -2.51 -7.07
C PRO A 53 -3.19 -1.90 -8.46
N ILE A 54 -2.07 -1.22 -8.74
CA ILE A 54 -1.80 -0.68 -10.08
C ILE A 54 -1.70 -1.82 -11.09
N ILE A 55 -0.89 -2.85 -10.78
CA ILE A 55 -0.73 -4.03 -11.63
C ILE A 55 -2.08 -4.76 -11.80
N ASP A 56 -2.83 -4.88 -10.70
CA ASP A 56 -4.14 -5.51 -10.68
C ASP A 56 -5.16 -4.76 -11.57
N ILE A 57 -5.19 -3.43 -11.55
CA ILE A 57 -6.04 -2.60 -12.43
C ILE A 57 -5.64 -2.78 -13.90
N LEU A 58 -4.34 -2.74 -14.20
CA LEU A 58 -3.85 -2.86 -15.58
C LEU A 58 -4.22 -4.23 -16.19
N LYS A 59 -4.05 -5.31 -15.42
CA LYS A 59 -4.35 -6.69 -15.85
C LYS A 59 -5.85 -7.02 -15.86
N SER A 60 -6.65 -6.39 -15.01
CA SER A 60 -8.08 -6.68 -14.92
C SER A 60 -8.86 -6.14 -16.12
N LYS A 61 -9.95 -6.84 -16.49
CA LYS A 61 -10.95 -6.31 -17.42
C LYS A 61 -12.02 -5.57 -16.62
N PHE A 62 -12.29 -4.33 -17.02
CA PHE A 62 -13.38 -3.50 -16.49
C PHE A 62 -14.48 -3.42 -17.54
N GLU A 63 -15.71 -3.16 -17.10
CA GLU A 63 -16.87 -3.05 -17.99
C GLU A 63 -16.71 -1.90 -18.99
N SER A 64 -16.18 -0.76 -18.52
CA SER A 64 -15.79 0.38 -19.36
C SER A 64 -14.28 0.63 -19.31
N GLY A 65 -13.71 1.05 -20.45
CA GLY A 65 -12.34 1.53 -20.50
C GLY A 65 -12.11 2.79 -19.65
N VAL A 66 -13.16 3.61 -19.46
CA VAL A 66 -13.13 4.81 -18.63
C VAL A 66 -13.00 4.43 -17.15
N ASP A 67 -13.69 3.39 -16.68
CA ASP A 67 -13.63 2.95 -15.28
C ASP A 67 -12.21 2.50 -14.90
N LYS A 68 -11.54 1.78 -15.81
CA LYS A 68 -10.13 1.39 -15.63
C LYS A 68 -9.24 2.61 -15.43
N LEU A 69 -9.41 3.64 -16.26
CA LEU A 69 -8.63 4.87 -16.18
C LEU A 69 -8.92 5.66 -14.89
N ILE A 70 -10.18 5.73 -14.47
CA ILE A 70 -10.57 6.38 -13.21
C ILE A 70 -9.91 5.68 -12.03
N TRP A 71 -9.95 4.35 -11.95
CA TRP A 71 -9.32 3.62 -10.85
C TRP A 71 -7.80 3.77 -10.85
N LEU A 72 -7.19 3.75 -12.03
CA LEU A 72 -5.76 3.99 -12.15
C LEU A 72 -5.38 5.39 -11.64
N ALA A 73 -6.13 6.42 -12.05
CA ALA A 73 -5.93 7.80 -11.61
C ALA A 73 -6.15 7.96 -10.10
N VAL A 74 -7.23 7.41 -9.55
CA VAL A 74 -7.55 7.45 -8.13
C VAL A 74 -6.44 6.82 -7.29
N VAL A 75 -5.94 5.64 -7.69
CA VAL A 75 -4.86 4.97 -6.95
C VAL A 75 -3.55 5.77 -7.03
N ILE A 76 -3.21 6.34 -8.20
CA ILE A 76 -1.96 7.10 -8.41
C ILE A 76 -1.97 8.47 -7.71
N PHE A 77 -3.04 9.25 -7.86
CA PHE A 77 -3.09 10.63 -7.34
C PHE A 77 -3.52 10.69 -5.87
N ILE A 78 -4.15 9.64 -5.36
CA ILE A 78 -4.67 9.61 -3.99
C ILE A 78 -4.20 8.30 -3.35
N PRO A 79 -3.01 8.23 -2.73
CA PRO A 79 -2.41 6.94 -2.42
C PRO A 79 -3.21 6.10 -1.41
N ILE A 80 -3.26 6.52 -0.14
CA ILE A 80 -3.92 5.74 0.93
C ILE A 80 -5.42 5.64 0.68
N LEU A 81 -6.06 6.78 0.39
CA LEU A 81 -7.49 6.86 0.15
C LEU A 81 -7.91 6.13 -1.14
N GLY A 82 -7.16 6.28 -2.22
CA GLY A 82 -7.43 5.61 -3.49
C GLY A 82 -7.22 4.10 -3.44
N LEU A 83 -6.22 3.64 -2.68
CA LEU A 83 -6.03 2.21 -2.39
C LEU A 83 -7.23 1.64 -1.60
N LEU A 84 -7.71 2.35 -0.58
CA LEU A 84 -8.92 1.97 0.15
C LEU A 84 -10.14 1.91 -0.78
N LEU A 85 -10.40 2.99 -1.53
CA LEU A 85 -11.52 3.07 -2.46
C LEU A 85 -11.48 1.95 -3.50
N TYR A 86 -10.29 1.64 -4.03
CA TYR A 86 -10.12 0.55 -4.97
C TYR A 86 -10.50 -0.80 -4.36
N ILE A 87 -10.03 -1.09 -3.14
CA ILE A 87 -10.32 -2.35 -2.45
C ILE A 87 -11.82 -2.49 -2.12
N PHE A 88 -12.47 -1.42 -1.69
CA PHE A 88 -13.88 -1.47 -1.26
C PHE A 88 -14.87 -1.40 -2.42
N ILE A 89 -14.55 -0.62 -3.46
CA ILE A 89 -15.47 -0.27 -4.55
C ILE A 89 -14.92 -0.78 -5.89
N GLY A 90 -13.69 -0.42 -6.24
CA GLY A 90 -13.11 -0.71 -7.55
C GLY A 90 -13.02 -2.19 -7.91
N LEU A 91 -12.75 -3.07 -6.92
CA LEU A 91 -12.76 -4.52 -7.14
C LEU A 91 -14.11 -5.07 -7.61
N LYS A 92 -15.23 -4.40 -7.28
CA LYS A 92 -16.58 -4.84 -7.66
C LYS A 92 -16.95 -4.47 -9.09
N GLN A 93 -16.26 -3.50 -9.69
CA GLN A 93 -16.51 -2.99 -11.05
C GLN A 93 -15.72 -3.77 -12.12
N LYS A 94 -14.96 -4.77 -11.70
CA LYS A 94 -14.29 -5.69 -12.62
C LYS A 94 -15.30 -6.64 -13.23
N VAL A 95 -15.10 -6.96 -14.51
CA VAL A 95 -15.90 -7.98 -15.19
C VAL A 95 -15.66 -9.31 -14.48
N LYS A 96 -16.72 -9.87 -13.90
CA LYS A 96 -16.70 -11.24 -13.40
C LYS A 96 -16.85 -12.17 -14.59
N ASN A 97 -15.80 -12.93 -14.92
CA ASN A 97 -16.02 -14.14 -15.71
C ASN A 97 -16.95 -15.04 -14.89
N LYS A 98 -18.18 -15.22 -15.36
CA LYS A 98 -19.04 -16.31 -14.91
C LYS A 98 -18.48 -17.56 -15.58
N GLU A 99 -17.70 -18.33 -14.82
CA GLU A 99 -17.49 -19.75 -15.13
C GLU A 99 -18.76 -20.54 -14.78
#